data_AF-A0A852RW96-F1
#
_entry.id   AF-A0A852RW96-F1
#
_cell.length_a   1.000
_cell.length_b   1.000
_cell.length_c   1.000
_cell.angle_alpha   90.00
_cell.angle_beta   90.00
_cell.angle_gamma   90.00
#
_symmetry.space_group_name_H-M   'P 1'
#
loop_
_entity.id
_entity.type
_entity.pdbx_description
1 polymer ?
#
loop_
_entity_poly.entity_id
_entity_poly.type
_entity_poly.pdbx_seq_one_letter_code
_entity_poly.pdbx_strand_id
1 'polypeptide(L)'
;MTLTKRPLASAGAVVLLALSLTACGGGAPTDASVKEFCATANSTLEDTGFLKALEKKDYDKVAEIFKEQAEKAEKVGTPKGIPDDAREGFEIQVDALKDLDGDTVKKGFEAKDQQAFEDELIPKDDQKKVEAYTKYEAETCSGSTGSDSGDSDDSTDLPSDLPSDLPTDVPSDLPTSPEDLESLLSDLPSNLPSDLESLLSDLPSQ
;
A
#
# COMPACT_ATOMS: atom_id res chain seq x y z
N MET A 1 34.29 77.38 -1.66
CA MET A 1 34.44 75.94 -1.97
C MET A 1 33.97 75.15 -0.76
N THR A 2 32.76 74.60 -0.82
CA THR A 2 32.29 73.54 0.09
C THR A 2 31.47 72.56 -0.74
N LEU A 3 31.96 71.32 -0.77
CA LEU A 3 31.60 70.25 -1.70
C LEU A 3 30.47 69.39 -1.07
N THR A 4 29.38 69.29 -1.83
CA THR A 4 28.35 68.21 -1.93
C THR A 4 28.32 67.06 -0.91
N LYS A 5 27.10 66.70 -0.47
CA LYS A 5 26.41 65.43 -0.86
C LYS A 5 24.92 65.44 -0.45
N ARG A 6 24.08 64.95 -1.37
CA ARG A 6 22.60 64.96 -1.38
C ARG A 6 22.01 63.75 -0.63
N PRO A 7 20.78 63.84 -0.08
CA PRO A 7 20.08 62.71 0.52
C PRO A 7 19.48 61.79 -0.58
N LEU A 8 19.77 60.49 -0.52
CA LEU A 8 19.01 59.49 -1.29
C LEU A 8 17.78 59.07 -0.49
N ALA A 9 16.60 59.41 -1.02
CA ALA A 9 15.38 58.70 -0.74
C ALA A 9 15.47 57.32 -1.41
N SER A 10 15.41 56.25 -0.61
CA SER A 10 15.31 54.88 -1.10
C SER A 10 13.91 54.37 -0.85
N ALA A 11 13.08 54.41 -1.91
CA ALA A 11 11.87 53.62 -2.00
C ALA A 11 12.29 52.15 -2.18
N GLY A 12 12.19 51.37 -1.11
CA GLY A 12 12.44 49.93 -1.13
C GLY A 12 11.12 49.16 -1.05
N ALA A 13 10.41 49.05 -2.16
CA ALA A 13 9.45 47.97 -2.37
C ALA A 13 10.25 46.77 -2.85
N VAL A 14 10.70 45.92 -1.93
CA VAL A 14 11.27 44.61 -2.27
C VAL A 14 10.24 43.56 -1.93
N VAL A 15 9.83 42.89 -3.00
CA VAL A 15 8.84 41.82 -3.09
C VAL A 15 9.12 40.73 -2.05
N LEU A 16 8.12 40.40 -1.23
CA LEU A 16 8.04 39.14 -0.49
C LEU A 16 7.82 38.01 -1.52
N LEU A 17 8.88 37.61 -2.21
CA LEU A 17 8.87 36.37 -2.99
C LEU A 17 8.90 35.20 -2.02
N ALA A 18 7.72 34.59 -1.88
CA ALA A 18 7.47 33.17 -1.65
C ALA A 18 8.67 32.36 -1.13
N LEU A 19 8.63 32.03 0.16
CA LEU A 19 9.30 30.87 0.77
C LEU A 19 8.63 29.56 0.31
N SER A 20 8.39 29.39 -0.99
CA SER A 20 8.13 28.08 -1.56
C SER A 20 9.47 27.37 -1.66
N LEU A 21 9.89 26.76 -0.54
CA LEU A 21 10.79 25.62 -0.53
C LEU A 21 10.09 24.46 -1.24
N THR A 22 9.82 24.58 -2.54
CA THR A 22 9.68 23.38 -3.35
C THR A 22 11.07 22.78 -3.38
N ALA A 23 11.20 21.65 -2.68
CA ALA A 23 12.35 20.79 -2.68
C ALA A 23 12.77 20.49 -4.12
N CYS A 24 13.66 21.32 -4.65
CA CYS A 24 14.32 21.09 -5.93
C CYS A 24 15.72 20.58 -5.61
N GLY A 25 15.84 19.25 -5.55
CA GLY A 25 17.13 18.56 -5.61
C GLY A 25 17.30 17.47 -4.56
N GLY A 26 16.53 16.37 -4.63
CA GLY A 26 16.88 15.16 -3.89
C GLY A 26 15.77 14.14 -3.65
N GLY A 27 14.50 14.49 -3.84
CA GLY A 27 13.39 13.55 -3.70
C GLY A 27 13.28 12.57 -4.87
N ALA A 28 12.55 11.48 -4.67
CA ALA A 28 12.26 10.47 -5.70
C ALA A 28 11.69 11.12 -6.99
N PRO A 29 11.83 10.52 -8.18
CA PRO A 29 11.21 11.06 -9.39
C PRO A 29 9.68 11.22 -9.25
N THR A 30 9.08 12.17 -9.98
CA THR A 30 7.63 12.44 -9.94
C THR A 30 6.97 12.17 -11.29
N ASP A 31 7.64 11.40 -12.14
CA ASP A 31 7.26 11.15 -13.52
C ASP A 31 7.25 9.67 -13.89
N ALA A 32 7.18 8.79 -12.88
CA ALA A 32 7.02 7.36 -13.09
C ALA A 32 5.76 7.05 -13.91
N SER A 33 5.82 6.00 -14.74
CA SER A 33 4.58 5.46 -15.30
C SER A 33 3.79 4.74 -14.20
N VAL A 34 2.46 4.83 -14.24
CA VAL A 34 1.58 4.10 -13.29
C VAL A 34 1.92 2.62 -13.25
N LYS A 35 2.22 2.02 -14.41
CA LYS A 35 2.61 0.62 -14.52
C LYS A 35 3.91 0.30 -13.77
N GLU A 36 4.95 1.12 -13.92
CA GLU A 36 6.23 0.90 -13.23
C GLU A 36 6.11 1.14 -11.73
N PHE A 37 5.35 2.17 -11.33
CA PHE A 37 5.03 2.44 -9.94
C PHE A 37 4.33 1.24 -9.29
N CYS A 38 3.23 0.75 -9.89
CA CYS A 38 2.48 -0.38 -9.35
C CYS A 38 3.25 -1.70 -9.41
N ALA A 39 4.06 -1.92 -10.44
CA ALA A 39 4.95 -3.09 -10.48
C ALA A 39 5.96 -3.06 -9.32
N THR A 40 6.49 -1.88 -8.99
CA THR A 40 7.46 -1.72 -7.90
C THR A 40 6.79 -1.90 -6.54
N ALA A 41 5.61 -1.33 -6.34
CA ALA A 41 4.83 -1.46 -5.12
C ALA A 41 4.49 -2.93 -4.80
N ASN A 42 4.05 -3.70 -5.81
CA ASN A 42 3.67 -5.10 -5.65
C ASN A 42 4.86 -6.08 -5.60
N SER A 43 6.04 -5.66 -6.05
CA SER A 43 7.20 -6.56 -6.24
C SER A 43 7.69 -7.24 -4.95
N THR A 44 7.52 -6.61 -3.78
CA THR A 44 7.96 -7.19 -2.49
C THR A 44 7.17 -8.44 -2.12
N LEU A 45 5.86 -8.44 -2.37
CA LEU A 45 4.98 -9.55 -1.99
C LEU A 45 5.14 -10.75 -2.93
N GLU A 46 5.55 -10.51 -4.17
CA GLU A 46 5.86 -11.54 -5.16
C GLU A 46 7.28 -12.12 -4.99
N ASP A 47 8.12 -11.48 -4.18
CA ASP A 47 9.49 -11.93 -3.94
C ASP A 47 9.47 -13.22 -3.09
N THR A 48 9.82 -14.35 -3.72
CA THR A 48 9.91 -15.63 -3.02
C THR A 48 10.97 -15.63 -1.90
N GLY A 49 11.92 -14.69 -1.93
CA GLY A 49 12.89 -14.47 -0.87
C GLY A 49 12.25 -13.89 0.38
N PHE A 50 11.29 -12.98 0.25
CA PHE A 50 10.51 -12.42 1.36
C PHE A 50 9.72 -13.50 2.10
N LEU A 51 8.94 -14.30 1.35
CA LEU A 51 8.14 -15.39 1.94
C LEU A 51 9.03 -16.42 2.66
N LYS A 52 10.17 -16.81 2.05
CA LYS A 52 11.13 -17.75 2.66
C LYS A 52 11.82 -17.16 3.89
N ALA A 53 12.10 -15.86 3.90
CA ALA A 53 12.72 -15.20 5.05
C ALA A 53 11.74 -15.12 6.23
N LEU A 54 10.47 -14.78 5.96
CA LEU A 54 9.40 -14.79 6.97
C LEU A 54 9.17 -16.18 7.56
N GLU A 55 9.07 -17.23 6.73
CA GLU A 55 8.88 -18.61 7.20
C GLU A 55 10.01 -19.05 8.14
N LYS A 56 11.25 -18.62 7.83
CA LYS A 56 12.44 -18.89 8.63
C LYS A 56 12.61 -17.94 9.82
N LYS A 57 11.74 -16.94 9.97
CA LYS A 57 11.86 -15.84 10.94
C LYS A 57 13.22 -15.11 10.85
N ASP A 58 13.74 -15.01 9.64
CA ASP A 58 14.99 -14.32 9.32
C ASP A 58 14.68 -12.83 9.12
N TYR A 59 14.39 -12.14 10.23
CA TYR A 59 13.92 -10.75 10.22
C TYR A 59 14.97 -9.77 9.70
N ASP A 60 16.25 -10.07 9.89
CA ASP A 60 17.35 -9.29 9.28
C ASP A 60 17.24 -9.33 7.76
N LYS A 61 17.01 -10.51 7.18
CA LYS A 61 16.82 -10.66 5.74
C LYS A 61 15.54 -10.00 5.24
N VAL A 62 14.47 -10.02 6.03
CA VAL A 62 13.24 -9.28 5.71
C VAL A 62 13.49 -7.77 5.68
N ALA A 63 14.24 -7.24 6.65
CA ALA A 63 14.61 -5.83 6.68
C ALA A 63 15.43 -5.44 5.43
N GLU A 64 16.40 -6.27 5.04
CA GLU A 64 17.20 -6.03 3.83
C GLU A 64 16.35 -6.03 2.55
N ILE A 65 15.33 -6.91 2.45
CA ILE A 65 14.40 -6.92 1.32
C ILE A 65 13.56 -5.64 1.29
N PHE A 66 13.08 -5.18 2.45
CA PHE A 66 12.34 -3.92 2.54
C PHE A 66 13.20 -2.72 2.13
N LYS A 67 14.46 -2.66 2.55
CA LYS A 67 15.42 -1.62 2.12
C LYS A 67 15.64 -1.65 0.61
N GLU A 68 15.84 -2.84 0.04
CA GLU A 68 16.02 -2.99 -1.41
C GLU A 68 14.77 -2.52 -2.18
N GLN A 69 13.57 -2.80 -1.68
CA GLN A 69 12.36 -2.26 -2.27
C GLN A 69 12.27 -0.74 -2.09
N ALA A 70 12.62 -0.19 -0.93
CA ALA A 70 12.61 1.24 -0.70
C ALA A 70 13.56 1.99 -1.66
N GLU A 71 14.75 1.44 -1.93
CA GLU A 71 15.67 1.97 -2.94
C GLU A 71 15.09 1.89 -4.36
N LYS A 72 14.43 0.79 -4.72
CA LYS A 72 13.74 0.66 -6.02
C LYS A 72 12.59 1.65 -6.14
N ALA A 73 11.78 1.78 -5.10
CA ALA A 73 10.66 2.70 -5.01
C ALA A 73 11.16 4.14 -5.15
N GLU A 74 12.19 4.54 -4.39
CA GLU A 74 12.80 5.87 -4.51
C GLU A 74 13.32 6.15 -5.93
N LYS A 75 13.91 5.15 -6.58
CA LYS A 75 14.46 5.29 -7.93
C LYS A 75 13.36 5.40 -8.99
N VAL A 76 12.28 4.65 -8.86
CA VAL A 76 11.13 4.70 -9.77
C VAL A 76 10.34 5.98 -9.54
N GLY A 77 10.12 6.31 -8.27
CA GLY A 77 9.35 7.45 -7.84
C GLY A 77 7.85 7.25 -8.00
N THR A 78 7.11 8.36 -7.99
CA THR A 78 5.65 8.35 -8.06
C THR A 78 5.16 8.82 -9.44
N PRO A 79 3.93 8.45 -9.83
CA PRO A 79 3.32 8.98 -11.04
C PRO A 79 3.08 10.49 -10.97
N LYS A 80 2.91 11.11 -12.15
CA LYS A 80 2.45 12.50 -12.24
C LYS A 80 1.02 12.62 -11.71
N GLY A 81 0.77 13.65 -10.91
CA GLY A 81 -0.57 13.94 -10.39
C GLY A 81 -0.96 13.17 -9.14
N ILE A 82 0.00 12.49 -8.49
CA ILE A 82 -0.19 12.03 -7.11
C ILE A 82 -0.53 13.25 -6.22
N PRO A 83 -1.52 13.16 -5.31
CA PRO A 83 -1.80 14.22 -4.35
C PRO A 83 -0.58 14.51 -3.45
N ASP A 84 -0.39 15.77 -3.05
CA ASP A 84 0.78 16.18 -2.24
C ASP A 84 0.89 15.36 -0.93
N ASP A 85 -0.21 15.15 -0.22
CA ASP A 85 -0.23 14.32 1.00
C ASP A 85 0.19 12.86 0.73
N ALA A 86 -0.26 12.29 -0.39
CA ALA A 86 0.12 10.94 -0.80
C ALA A 86 1.58 10.88 -1.26
N ARG A 87 2.11 11.96 -1.83
CA ARG A 87 3.51 12.07 -2.20
C ARG A 87 4.41 12.14 -0.96
N GLU A 88 4.05 12.94 0.02
CA GLU A 88 4.78 12.98 1.29
C GLU A 88 4.68 11.63 2.00
N GLY A 89 3.50 10.99 1.98
CA GLY A 89 3.31 9.65 2.54
C GLY A 89 4.21 8.58 1.92
N PHE A 90 4.39 8.63 0.60
CA PHE A 90 5.35 7.79 -0.11
C PHE A 90 6.78 8.00 0.39
N GLU A 91 7.22 9.25 0.52
CA GLU A 91 8.57 9.57 0.99
C GLU A 91 8.79 9.13 2.43
N ILE A 92 7.79 9.31 3.31
CA ILE A 92 7.80 8.83 4.69
C ILE A 92 7.94 7.30 4.74
N GLN A 93 7.15 6.58 3.93
CA GLN A 93 7.18 5.12 3.93
C GLN A 93 8.52 4.59 3.40
N VAL A 94 9.05 5.17 2.32
CA VAL A 94 10.36 4.81 1.77
C VAL A 94 11.49 5.06 2.78
N ASP A 95 11.46 6.19 3.49
CA ASP A 95 12.47 6.51 4.51
C ASP A 95 12.39 5.55 5.70
N ALA A 96 11.17 5.30 6.19
CA ALA A 96 10.93 4.33 7.27
C ALA A 96 11.41 2.92 6.92
N LEU A 97 11.23 2.47 5.66
CA LEU A 97 11.69 1.17 5.18
C LEU A 97 13.23 1.09 5.04
N LYS A 98 13.91 2.20 4.72
CA LYS A 98 15.37 2.26 4.63
C LYS A 98 16.04 2.17 6.00
N ASP A 99 15.43 2.80 7.00
CA ASP A 99 15.93 2.82 8.38
C ASP A 99 15.53 1.57 9.18
N LEU A 100 14.78 0.66 8.56
CA LEU A 100 14.23 -0.52 9.22
C LEU A 100 15.30 -1.58 9.48
N ASP A 101 15.38 -2.10 10.70
CA ASP A 101 16.29 -3.18 11.10
C ASP A 101 15.54 -4.46 11.47
N GLY A 102 16.24 -5.59 11.53
CA GLY A 102 15.63 -6.89 11.81
C GLY A 102 14.95 -6.97 13.17
N ASP A 103 15.45 -6.25 14.18
CA ASP A 103 14.82 -6.16 15.50
C ASP A 103 13.47 -5.41 15.42
N THR A 104 13.40 -4.34 14.64
CA THR A 104 12.19 -3.57 14.39
C THR A 104 11.19 -4.35 13.56
N VAL A 105 11.63 -5.03 12.49
CA VAL A 105 10.78 -6.00 11.76
C VAL A 105 10.19 -7.02 12.73
N LYS A 106 11.04 -7.65 13.54
CA LYS A 106 10.61 -8.68 14.49
C LYS A 106 9.56 -8.13 15.45
N LYS A 107 9.80 -6.96 16.04
CA LYS A 107 8.83 -6.29 16.92
C LYS A 107 7.50 -6.07 16.20
N GLY A 108 7.52 -5.60 14.96
CA GLY A 108 6.30 -5.37 14.17
C GLY A 108 5.51 -6.66 13.93
N PHE A 109 6.18 -7.74 13.53
CA PHE A 109 5.52 -9.03 13.28
C PHE A 109 5.04 -9.74 14.56
N GLU A 110 5.73 -9.53 15.68
CA GLU A 110 5.38 -10.14 16.97
C GLU A 110 4.52 -9.20 17.85
N ALA A 111 4.25 -7.97 17.41
CA ALA A 111 3.45 -6.99 18.13
C ALA A 111 2.01 -7.50 18.28
N LYS A 112 1.52 -7.45 19.52
CA LYS A 112 0.10 -7.71 19.82
C LYS A 112 -0.80 -6.53 19.48
N ASP A 113 -0.20 -5.35 19.36
CA ASP A 113 -0.85 -4.09 19.05
C ASP A 113 -0.07 -3.44 17.90
N GLN A 114 -0.56 -3.64 16.67
CA GLN A 114 0.06 -3.10 15.46
C GLN A 114 0.00 -1.57 15.43
N GLN A 115 -1.06 -0.98 15.98
CA GLN A 115 -1.25 0.48 15.99
C GLN A 115 -0.19 1.15 16.87
N ALA A 116 0.11 0.56 18.04
CA ALA A 116 1.15 1.08 18.92
C ALA A 116 2.55 1.00 18.29
N PHE A 117 2.82 -0.02 17.48
CA PHE A 117 4.07 -0.15 16.73
C PHE A 117 4.14 0.83 15.56
N GLU A 118 3.04 1.03 14.83
CA GLU A 118 2.94 2.03 13.78
C GLU A 118 3.13 3.46 14.33
N ASP A 119 2.55 3.76 15.50
CA ASP A 119 2.77 5.02 16.22
C ASP A 119 4.23 5.24 16.64
N GLU A 120 5.00 4.16 16.84
CA GLU A 120 6.44 4.20 17.17
C GLU A 120 7.30 4.40 15.92
N LEU A 121 6.90 3.82 14.78
CA LEU A 121 7.58 3.93 13.49
C LEU A 121 7.28 5.23 12.76
N ILE A 122 6.03 5.66 12.77
CA ILE A 122 5.53 6.79 11.99
C ILE A 122 4.91 7.79 12.97
N PRO A 123 5.41 9.03 13.02
CA PRO A 123 4.81 10.08 13.84
C PRO A 123 3.32 10.23 13.52
N LYS A 124 2.48 10.43 14.55
CA LYS A 124 1.02 10.60 14.36
C LYS A 124 0.63 11.67 13.36
N ASP A 125 1.43 12.74 13.28
CA ASP A 125 1.18 13.85 12.35
C ASP A 125 1.41 13.45 10.87
N ASP A 126 2.17 12.38 10.63
CA ASP A 126 2.53 11.86 9.31
C ASP A 126 1.69 10.64 8.90
N GLN A 127 0.97 9.98 9.83
CA GLN A 127 0.11 8.83 9.53
C GLN A 127 -0.94 9.11 8.46
N LYS A 128 -1.56 10.30 8.49
CA LYS A 128 -2.56 10.69 7.48
C LYS A 128 -1.99 10.75 6.06
N LYS A 129 -0.71 11.08 5.94
CA LYS A 129 -0.01 11.14 4.65
C LYS A 129 0.26 9.72 4.15
N VAL A 130 0.71 8.83 5.03
CA VAL A 130 0.90 7.40 4.72
C VAL A 130 -0.43 6.73 4.38
N GLU A 131 -1.52 7.08 5.05
CA GLU A 131 -2.88 6.64 4.71
C GLU A 131 -3.30 7.17 3.33
N ALA A 132 -3.07 8.45 3.05
CA ALA A 132 -3.34 9.05 1.74
C ALA A 132 -2.54 8.36 0.62
N TYR A 133 -1.28 8.02 0.89
CA TYR A 133 -0.44 7.25 -0.01
C TYR A 133 -1.02 5.85 -0.26
N THR A 134 -1.34 5.11 0.81
CA THR A 134 -1.89 3.75 0.72
C THR A 134 -3.21 3.74 -0.05
N LYS A 135 -4.07 4.72 0.19
CA LYS A 135 -5.32 4.91 -0.55
C LYS A 135 -5.06 5.19 -2.03
N TYR A 136 -4.16 6.12 -2.33
CA TYR A 136 -3.78 6.43 -3.72
C TYR A 136 -3.20 5.21 -4.44
N GLU A 137 -2.33 4.45 -3.79
CA GLU A 137 -1.73 3.23 -4.32
C GLU A 137 -2.82 2.19 -4.63
N ALA A 138 -3.73 1.94 -3.69
CA ALA A 138 -4.84 1.01 -3.89
C ALA A 138 -5.73 1.42 -5.08
N GLU A 139 -6.14 2.70 -5.15
CA GLU A 139 -6.97 3.22 -6.24
C GLU A 139 -6.22 3.16 -7.59
N THR A 140 -4.96 3.57 -7.61
CA THR A 140 -4.14 3.66 -8.82
C THR A 140 -3.71 2.29 -9.34
N CYS A 141 -3.40 1.35 -8.45
CA CYS A 141 -2.87 0.03 -8.79
C CYS A 141 -3.92 -1.08 -8.88
N SER A 142 -5.15 -0.84 -8.42
CA SER A 142 -6.29 -1.76 -8.59
C SER A 142 -6.57 -2.15 -10.05
N GLY A 143 -6.18 -1.32 -11.02
CA GLY A 143 -6.32 -1.59 -12.46
C GLY A 143 -5.13 -2.31 -13.12
N SER A 144 -4.02 -2.55 -12.41
CA SER A 144 -2.79 -3.09 -13.02
C SER A 144 -2.70 -4.63 -12.99
N THR A 145 -3.62 -5.32 -12.31
CA THR A 145 -3.86 -6.76 -12.53
C THR A 145 -4.74 -6.88 -13.75
N GLY A 146 -4.13 -7.19 -14.91
CA GLY A 146 -4.77 -7.21 -16.23
C GLY A 146 -6.28 -7.46 -16.23
N SER A 147 -7.06 -6.39 -16.35
CA SER A 147 -8.41 -6.41 -16.86
C SER A 147 -8.71 -5.04 -17.46
N ASP A 148 -8.78 -5.06 -18.78
CA ASP A 148 -9.34 -4.03 -19.62
C ASP A 148 -10.77 -3.75 -19.15
N SER A 149 -10.95 -2.70 -18.37
CA SER A 149 -12.26 -2.13 -18.05
C SER A 149 -12.01 -0.67 -17.71
N GLY A 150 -11.99 0.15 -18.75
CA GLY A 150 -12.27 1.57 -18.56
C GLY A 150 -13.68 1.69 -18.00
N ASP A 151 -13.78 2.35 -16.84
CA ASP A 151 -14.81 3.33 -16.60
C ASP A 151 -14.35 4.22 -15.44
N SER A 152 -14.22 5.51 -15.73
CA SER A 152 -13.99 6.55 -14.74
C SER A 152 -15.33 7.18 -14.43
N ASP A 153 -15.88 6.90 -13.26
CA ASP A 153 -16.87 7.72 -12.53
C ASP A 153 -16.90 7.13 -11.11
N ASP A 154 -16.18 7.72 -10.15
CA ASP A 154 -16.65 8.78 -9.25
C ASP A 154 -17.98 8.46 -8.53
N SER A 155 -17.90 8.52 -7.19
CA SER A 155 -19.00 8.72 -6.24
C SER A 155 -20.00 7.58 -5.99
N THR A 156 -19.95 7.08 -4.74
CA THR A 156 -21.12 6.80 -3.89
C THR A 156 -22.47 6.58 -4.59
N ASP A 157 -22.69 5.40 -5.13
CA ASP A 157 -24.03 4.81 -5.21
C ASP A 157 -23.88 3.28 -5.20
N LEU A 158 -24.34 2.68 -4.11
CA LEU A 158 -24.67 1.26 -4.07
C LEU A 158 -25.63 0.97 -5.24
N PRO A 159 -25.33 0.07 -6.18
CA PRO A 159 -26.34 -0.42 -7.09
C PRO A 159 -27.36 -1.18 -6.24
N SER A 160 -28.53 -0.57 -6.04
CA SER A 160 -29.71 -1.22 -5.46
C SER A 160 -30.36 -2.22 -6.43
N ASP A 161 -29.68 -2.57 -7.51
CA ASP A 161 -30.13 -3.53 -8.51
C ASP A 161 -29.47 -4.89 -8.28
N LEU A 162 -29.77 -5.50 -7.12
CA LEU A 162 -29.93 -6.95 -7.14
C LEU A 162 -31.14 -7.26 -8.04
N PRO A 163 -31.01 -8.12 -9.06
CA PRO A 163 -32.20 -8.70 -9.67
C PRO A 163 -32.96 -9.45 -8.57
N SER A 164 -34.19 -9.03 -8.31
CA SER A 164 -35.10 -9.59 -7.30
C SER A 164 -35.58 -11.02 -7.62
N ASP A 165 -34.87 -11.76 -8.46
CA ASP A 165 -35.28 -13.06 -9.00
C ASP A 165 -34.21 -14.15 -8.76
N LEU A 166 -33.66 -14.19 -7.55
CA LEU A 166 -33.16 -15.46 -7.02
C LEU A 166 -34.35 -16.21 -6.41
N PRO A 167 -34.64 -17.46 -6.80
CA PRO A 167 -35.68 -18.24 -6.15
C PRO A 167 -35.32 -18.41 -4.68
N THR A 168 -36.19 -17.91 -3.81
CA THR A 168 -36.08 -17.94 -2.34
C THR A 168 -36.26 -19.36 -1.76
N ASP A 169 -35.67 -20.38 -2.38
CA ASP A 169 -35.62 -21.75 -1.86
C ASP A 169 -34.23 -22.03 -1.29
N VAL A 170 -33.72 -21.11 -0.46
CA VAL A 170 -32.71 -21.47 0.54
C VAL A 170 -33.49 -22.01 1.73
N PRO A 171 -33.47 -23.33 2.01
CA PRO A 171 -34.15 -23.87 3.17
C PRO A 171 -33.56 -23.20 4.42
N SER A 172 -34.43 -22.70 5.29
CA SER A 172 -34.07 -21.94 6.50
C SER A 172 -33.39 -22.79 7.59
N ASP A 173 -32.87 -23.96 7.24
CA ASP A 173 -32.20 -24.92 8.14
C ASP A 173 -30.67 -24.85 8.00
N LEU A 174 -30.12 -23.64 7.81
CA LEU A 174 -28.69 -23.40 8.02
C LEU A 174 -28.47 -23.16 9.52
N PRO A 175 -27.80 -24.08 10.23
CA PRO A 175 -27.54 -23.89 11.65
C PRO A 175 -26.61 -22.69 11.83
N THR A 176 -27.05 -21.74 12.66
CA THR A 176 -26.32 -20.52 12.99
C THR A 176 -25.38 -20.70 14.19
N SER A 177 -25.29 -21.92 14.74
CA SER A 177 -24.44 -22.24 15.88
C SER A 177 -23.28 -23.17 15.48
N PRO A 178 -22.04 -22.90 15.93
CA PRO A 178 -20.86 -23.73 15.61
C PRO A 178 -20.96 -25.17 16.11
N GLU A 179 -21.82 -25.46 17.09
CA GLU A 179 -22.01 -26.80 17.67
C GLU A 179 -22.74 -27.77 16.71
N ASP A 180 -23.59 -27.24 15.82
CA ASP A 180 -24.30 -28.02 14.79
C ASP A 180 -23.43 -28.33 13.57
N LEU A 181 -22.30 -27.62 13.41
CA LEU A 181 -21.34 -27.84 12.33
C LEU A 181 -20.49 -29.10 12.57
N GLU A 182 -20.21 -29.43 13.84
CA GLU A 182 -19.49 -30.66 14.21
C GLU A 182 -20.35 -31.93 14.03
N SER A 183 -21.67 -31.79 14.18
CA SER A 183 -22.65 -32.83 13.85
C SER A 183 -22.64 -33.16 12.35
N LEU A 184 -22.58 -32.15 11.48
CA LEU A 184 -22.59 -32.32 10.02
C LEU A 184 -21.30 -32.94 9.46
N LEU A 185 -20.16 -32.74 10.10
CA LEU A 185 -18.91 -33.43 9.78
C LEU A 185 -18.94 -34.91 10.14
N SER A 186 -19.77 -35.28 11.13
CA SER A 186 -19.90 -36.65 11.62
C SER A 186 -20.84 -37.50 10.76
N ASP A 187 -21.79 -36.86 10.06
CA ASP A 187 -22.74 -37.51 9.14
C ASP A 187 -22.26 -37.55 7.68
N LEU A 188 -21.06 -37.05 7.37
CA LEU A 188 -20.51 -37.11 6.02
C LEU A 188 -20.14 -38.58 5.66
N PRO A 189 -20.82 -39.22 4.68
CA PRO A 189 -20.52 -40.59 4.33
C PRO A 189 -19.10 -40.67 3.76
N SER A 190 -18.30 -41.64 4.22
CA SER A 190 -16.88 -41.81 3.90
C SER A 190 -16.56 -42.10 2.42
N ASN A 191 -17.51 -41.95 1.51
CA ASN A 191 -17.33 -42.13 0.07
C ASN A 191 -17.14 -40.78 -0.61
N LEU A 192 -16.06 -40.09 -0.26
CA LEU A 192 -15.53 -39.03 -1.10
C LEU A 192 -15.13 -39.68 -2.45
N PRO A 193 -15.70 -39.26 -3.58
CA PRO A 193 -15.38 -39.88 -4.87
C PRO A 193 -13.92 -39.60 -5.23
N SER A 194 -13.20 -40.66 -5.60
CA SER A 194 -11.77 -40.65 -5.96
C SER A 194 -11.43 -39.74 -7.14
N ASP A 195 -12.43 -39.15 -7.80
CA ASP A 195 -12.27 -38.24 -8.94
C ASP A 195 -11.62 -36.90 -8.56
N LEU A 196 -11.70 -36.50 -7.28
CA LEU A 196 -11.09 -35.25 -6.80
C LEU A 196 -9.56 -35.34 -6.67
N GLU A 197 -9.00 -36.54 -6.47
CA GLU A 197 -7.54 -36.75 -6.48
C GLU A 197 -6.95 -36.61 -7.89
N SER A 198 -7.73 -36.89 -8.94
CA SER A 198 -7.26 -36.69 -10.32
C SER A 198 -7.13 -35.21 -10.67
N LEU A 199 -8.00 -34.36 -10.13
CA LEU A 199 -7.97 -32.90 -10.36
C LEU A 199 -6.81 -32.20 -9.63
N LEU A 200 -6.32 -32.76 -8.52
CA LEU A 200 -5.14 -32.23 -7.83
C LEU A 200 -3.82 -32.61 -8.53
N SER A 201 -3.83 -33.70 -9.32
CA SER A 201 -2.64 -34.24 -9.97
C SER A 201 -2.26 -33.52 -11.28
N ASP A 202 -3.19 -32.74 -11.86
CA ASP A 202 -3.00 -32.02 -13.13
C ASP A 202 -2.57 -30.55 -12.93
N LEU A 203 -2.30 -30.12 -11.70
CA LEU A 203 -1.67 -28.81 -11.49
C LEU A 203 -0.17 -28.90 -11.83
N PRO A 204 0.32 -28.16 -12.84
CA PRO A 204 1.75 -28.14 -13.14
C PRO A 204 2.48 -27.54 -11.94
N SER A 205 3.40 -28.30 -11.37
CA SER A 205 4.31 -27.80 -10.35
C SER A 205 5.19 -26.72 -10.98
N GLN A 206 4.99 -25.47 -10.57
CA GLN A 206 5.96 -24.38 -10.73
C GLN A 206 6.37 -23.92 -9.34
#